data_AF-A0A4P9C894-F1
#
_entry.id   AF-A0A4P9C894-F1
#
_cell.length_a   1.000
_cell.length_b   1.000
_cell.length_c   1.000
_cell.angle_alpha   90.00
_cell.angle_beta   90.00
_cell.angle_gamma   90.00
#
_symmetry.space_group_name_H-M   'P 1'
#
loop_
_entity.id
_entity.type
_entity.pdbx_description
1 polymer ?
#
loop_
_entity_poly.entity_id
_entity_poly.type
_entity_poly.pdbx_seq_one_letter_code
_entity_poly.pdbx_strand_id
1 'polypeptide(L)' 'MDEPTKFISEYIKEKRINLTKLSNDTEIPYMSIYDSLSNKSRDRDLRVGEYMKICCYLGIEPMEYMKINNSKKTKN' A
#
# COMPACT_ATOMS: atom_id res chain seq x y z
N MET A 1 -7.20 -1.57 9.56
CA MET A 1 -6.20 -1.28 8.53
C MET A 1 -6.16 0.22 8.39
N ASP A 2 -4.99 0.83 8.54
CA ASP A 2 -4.81 2.26 8.43
C ASP A 2 -5.02 2.77 6.99
N GLU A 3 -5.32 4.06 6.87
CA GLU A 3 -5.62 4.68 5.57
C GLU A 3 -4.44 4.62 4.57
N PRO A 4 -3.16 4.80 4.95
CA PRO A 4 -2.02 4.59 4.06
C PRO A 4 -1.95 3.16 3.50
N THR A 5 -2.12 2.13 4.35
CA THR A 5 -2.11 0.73 3.90
C THR A 5 -3.27 0.45 2.98
N LYS A 6 -4.46 0.97 3.30
CA LYS A 6 -5.65 0.85 2.45
C LYS A 6 -5.43 1.48 1.07
N PHE A 7 -4.84 2.67 1.01
CA PHE A 7 -4.50 3.32 -0.25
C PHE A 7 -3.59 2.45 -1.12
N ILE A 8 -2.54 1.86 -0.54
CA ILE A 8 -1.64 0.96 -1.28
C ILE A 8 -2.38 -0.31 -1.70
N SER A 9 -3.19 -0.91 -0.83
CA SER A 9 -4.00 -2.10 -1.13
C SER A 9 -4.95 -1.87 -2.32
N GLU A 10 -5.61 -0.72 -2.38
CA GLU A 10 -6.47 -0.34 -3.50
C GLU A 10 -5.65 -0.13 -4.79
N TYR A 11 -4.52 0.58 -4.69
CA TYR A 11 -3.63 0.84 -5.82
C TYR A 11 -3.10 -0.45 -6.46
N ILE A 12 -2.56 -1.38 -5.65
CA ILE A 12 -2.00 -2.64 -6.17
C ILE A 12 -3.07 -3.51 -6.83
N LYS A 13 -4.32 -3.45 -6.32
CA LYS A 13 -5.46 -4.19 -6.86
C LYS A 13 -5.92 -3.60 -8.19
N GLU A 14 -6.03 -2.28 -8.27
CA GLU A 14 -6.41 -1.57 -9.49
C GLU A 14 -5.38 -1.81 -10.61
N LYS A 15 -4.09 -1.72 -10.29
CA LYS A 15 -2.99 -1.92 -11.25
C LYS A 15 -2.60 -3.38 -11.47
N ARG A 16 -3.28 -4.33 -10.80
CA ARG A 16 -3.01 -5.79 -10.89
C ARG A 16 -1.53 -6.13 -10.63
N ILE A 17 -0.91 -5.48 -9.65
CA ILE A 17 0.49 -5.72 -9.29
C ILE A 17 0.64 -7.13 -8.73
N ASN A 18 1.67 -7.84 -9.18
CA ASN A 18 2.00 -9.18 -8.71
C ASN A 18 2.70 -9.11 -7.34
N LEU A 19 2.07 -9.69 -6.30
CA LEU A 19 2.60 -9.65 -4.93
C LEU A 19 3.90 -10.43 -4.76
N THR A 20 4.11 -11.51 -5.51
CA THR A 20 5.36 -12.27 -5.50
C THR A 20 6.50 -11.42 -6.04
N LYS A 21 6.28 -10.71 -7.15
CA LYS A 21 7.28 -9.80 -7.71
C LYS A 21 7.55 -8.62 -6.76
N LEU A 22 6.50 -8.04 -6.19
CA LEU A 22 6.62 -6.96 -5.20
C LEU A 22 7.46 -7.41 -4.00
N SER A 23 7.22 -8.62 -3.50
CA SER A 23 7.98 -9.20 -2.38
C SER A 23 9.47 -9.35 -2.71
N ASN A 24 9.79 -9.92 -3.87
CA ASN A 24 11.16 -10.12 -4.28
C ASN A 24 11.90 -8.79 -4.48
N ASP A 25 11.28 -7.84 -5.17
CA ASP A 25 11.94 -6.60 -5.58
C ASP A 25 12.06 -5.58 -4.43
N THR A 26 11.21 -5.69 -3.39
CA THR A 26 11.27 -4.84 -2.18
C THR A 26 11.99 -5.49 -1.00
N GLU A 27 12.32 -6.78 -1.12
CA GLU A 27 12.85 -7.63 -0.03
C GLU A 27 11.93 -7.66 1.21
N ILE A 28 10.63 -7.44 1.03
CA ILE A 28 9.64 -7.58 2.10
C ILE A 28 9.09 -9.02 2.02
N PRO A 29 9.02 -9.77 3.14
CA PRO A 29 8.50 -11.12 3.12
C PRO A 29 7.10 -11.19 2.51
N TYR A 30 6.88 -12.17 1.62
CA TYR A 30 5.62 -12.33 0.91
C TYR A 30 4.40 -12.35 1.84
N MET A 31 4.51 -13.07 2.97
CA MET A 31 3.42 -13.14 3.95
C MET A 31 3.13 -11.78 4.59
N SER A 32 4.13 -10.92 4.80
CA SER A 32 3.92 -9.56 5.29
C SER A 32 3.18 -8.70 4.26
N ILE A 33 3.53 -8.79 2.98
CA ILE A 33 2.80 -8.13 1.89
C ILE A 33 1.37 -8.66 1.77
N TYR A 34 1.20 -9.99 1.77
CA TYR A 34 -0.10 -10.62 1.60
C TYR A 34 -1.05 -10.26 2.75
N ASP A 35 -0.58 -10.38 3.99
CA ASP A 35 -1.39 -10.07 5.17
C ASP A 35 -1.73 -8.57 5.27
N SER A 36 -0.87 -7.68 4.76
CA SER A 36 -1.15 -6.24 4.76
C SER A 36 -1.97 -5.75 3.58
N LEU A 37 -1.87 -6.37 2.41
CA LEU A 37 -2.44 -5.79 1.19
C LEU A 37 -3.57 -6.60 0.55
N SER A 38 -3.72 -7.87 0.87
CA SER A 38 -4.68 -8.76 0.19
C SER A 38 -5.50 -9.64 1.13
N ASN A 39 -5.03 -9.92 2.34
CA ASN A 39 -5.72 -10.80 3.27
C ASN A 39 -6.82 -10.04 4.03
N LYS A 40 -8.08 -10.25 3.64
CA LYS A 40 -9.24 -9.59 4.29
C LYS A 40 -9.49 -10.04 5.73
N SER A 41 -8.90 -11.16 6.17
CA SER A 41 -9.07 -11.70 7.52
C SER A 41 -8.02 -11.20 8.51
N ARG A 42 -6.95 -10.55 8.01
CA ARG A 42 -5.86 -10.02 8.82
C ARG A 42 -5.89 -8.50 8.75
N ASP A 43 -5.78 -7.86 9.91
CA ASP A 43 -5.77 -6.39 10.02
C ASP A 43 -4.34 -5.87 10.26
N ARG A 44 -3.40 -6.30 9.43
CA ARG A 44 -1.99 -5.93 9.58
C ARG A 44 -1.68 -4.68 8.76
N ASP A 45 -1.35 -3.59 9.43
CA ASP A 45 -0.84 -2.40 8.75
C ASP A 45 0.59 -2.63 8.21
N LEU A 46 0.90 -1.97 7.09
CA LEU A 46 2.28 -1.85 6.63
C LEU A 46 3.09 -1.07 7.68
N ARG A 47 4.26 -1.59 8.04
CA ARG A 47 5.22 -0.79 8.81
C ARG A 47 5.72 0.35 7.94
N VAL A 48 6.12 1.46 8.56
CA VAL A 48 6.61 2.66 7.83
C VAL A 48 7.71 2.31 6.83
N GLY A 49 8.68 1.46 7.19
CA GLY A 49 9.74 1.04 6.29
C GLY A 49 9.23 0.20 5.09
N GLU A 50 8.24 -0.66 5.30
CA GLU A 50 7.60 -1.44 4.24
C GLU A 50 6.84 -0.54 3.28
N TYR A 51 6.07 0.41 3.84
CA TYR A 51 5.34 1.42 3.07
C TYR A 51 6.27 2.22 2.15
N MET A 52 7.36 2.77 2.69
CA MET A 52 8.32 3.57 1.91
C MET A 52 8.99 2.77 0.79
N LYS A 53 9.36 1.50 1.06
CA LYS A 53 9.93 0.61 0.02
C LYS A 53 8.94 0.35 -1.11
N ILE A 54 7.67 0.09 -0.77
CA ILE A 54 6.61 -0.14 -1.75
C ILE A 54 6.33 1.13 -2.56
N CYS A 55 6.24 2.31 -1.92
CA CYS A 55 6.11 3.60 -2.60
C CYS A 55 7.25 3.83 -3.60
N CYS A 56 8.49 3.59 -3.19
CA CYS A 56 9.66 3.70 -4.05
C CYS A 56 9.58 2.74 -5.26
N TYR A 57 9.24 1.47 -5.03
CA TYR A 57 9.06 0.48 -6.09
C TYR A 57 7.95 0.87 -7.09
N LEU A 58 6.85 1.43 -6.60
CA LEU A 58 5.71 1.83 -7.44
C LEU A 58 5.88 3.22 -8.09
N GLY A 59 6.93 3.97 -7.75
CA GLY A 59 7.11 5.35 -8.20
C GLY A 59 6.03 6.31 -7.67
N ILE A 60 5.49 6.03 -6.48
CA ILE A 60 4.45 6.83 -5.83
C ILE A 60 5.11 7.68 -4.75
N GLU A 61 4.80 8.98 -4.75
CA GLU A 61 5.17 9.86 -3.64
C GLU A 61 4.45 9.42 -2.36
N PRO A 62 5.16 9.15 -1.23
CA PRO A 62 4.55 8.65 0.01
C PRO A 62 3.39 9.50 0.55
N MET A 63 3.37 10.80 0.24
CA MET A 63 2.33 11.73 0.68
C MET A 63 1.12 11.80 -0.27
N GLU A 64 1.11 11.03 -1.35
CA GLU A 64 0.06 11.09 -2.38
C GLU A 64 -1.33 10.75 -1.81
N TYR A 65 -1.40 9.81 -0.85
CA TYR A 65 -2.68 9.45 -0.22
C TYR A 65 -3.34 10.64 0.51
N MET A 66 -2.54 11.54 1.09
CA MET A 66 -3.05 12.74 1.76
C MET A 66 -3.68 13.74 0.78
N LYS A 67 -3.17 13.83 -0.45
CA LYS A 67 -3.74 14.73 -1.48
C LYS A 67 -5.14 14.28 -1.89
N ILE A 68 -5.34 12.97 -2.04
CA ILE A 68 -6.65 12.39 -2.36
C ILE A 68 -7.66 12.64 -1.23
N ASN A 69 -7.24 12.48 0.02
CA ASN A 69 -8.14 12.68 1.15
C ASN A 69 -8.48 14.16 1.39
N ASN A 70 -7.54 15.08 1.20
CA ASN A 70 -7.81 16.51 1.33
C ASN A 70 -8.70 17.07 0.20
N SER A 71 -8.59 16.53 -1.02
CA SER A 71 -9.48 16.92 -2.13
C SER A 71 -10.93 16.41 -2.00
N LYS A 72 -11.16 15.35 -1.21
CA LYS A 72 -12.50 14.89 -0.83
C LYS A 72 -13.11 15.72 0.30
N LYS A 73 -12.31 16.29 1.20
CA LYS A 73 -12.78 17.14 2.31
C LYS A 73 -13.24 18.55 1.86
N THR A 74 -12.72 19.09 0.78
CA THR A 74 -13.12 20.42 0.26
C THR A 74 -14.39 20.40 -0.60
N LYS A 75 -14.96 19.22 -0.87
CA LYS A 75 -16.19 19.05 -1.67
C LYS A 75 -17.44 18.76 -0.82
N ASN A 76 -17.33 18.79 0.51
CA ASN A 76 -18.44 18.62 1.45
C ASN A 76 -18.66 19.88 2.27
#